data_AF-A0A838LBU3-F1
#
_entry.id   AF-A0A838LBU3-F1
#
_cell.length_a   1.000
_cell.length_b   1.000
_cell.length_c   1.000
_cell.angle_alpha   90.00
_cell.angle_beta   90.00
_cell.angle_gamma   90.00
#
_symmetry.space_group_name_H-M   'P 1'
#
loop_
_entity.id
_entity.type
_entity.pdbx_description
1 polymer ?
#
loop_
_entity_poly.entity_id
_entity_poly.type
_entity_poly.pdbx_seq_one_letter_code
_entity_poly.pdbx_strand_id
1 'polypeptide(L)'
;MDRIFTSIASRIAAFAGQPVAFIIALALMILWGATGPVFHYSDTWQLVVNTSTTIVTFLMVFLIQNSQNRDGAAMQAKLDEIIRSLAEARSQFIGIEHHTDREIQGIRRSLEEECGEDGKDGKPAPEESVDRLIKRT
;
A
#
# COMPACT_ATOMS: atom_id res chain seq x y z
N MET A 1 -0.17 10.32 23.70
CA MET A 1 0.63 10.88 22.59
C MET A 1 0.22 10.28 21.25
N ASP A 2 -0.19 9.01 21.20
CA ASP A 2 -0.60 8.30 19.97
C ASP A 2 -1.67 9.02 19.17
N ARG A 3 -2.76 9.49 19.78
CA ARG A 3 -3.84 10.18 19.03
C ARG A 3 -3.38 11.46 18.31
N ILE A 4 -2.48 12.22 18.89
CA ILE A 4 -1.98 13.48 18.29
C ILE A 4 -1.01 13.16 17.16
N PHE A 5 -0.06 12.24 17.39
CA PHE A 5 0.84 11.77 16.36
C PHE A 5 0.08 11.14 15.18
N THR A 6 -0.87 10.24 15.46
CA THR A 6 -1.71 9.62 14.43
C THR A 6 -2.55 10.65 13.67
N SER A 7 -3.08 11.69 14.34
CA SER A 7 -3.86 12.73 13.67
C SER A 7 -2.99 13.60 12.75
N ILE A 8 -1.82 14.02 13.22
CA ILE A 8 -0.86 14.80 12.43
C ILE A 8 -0.31 13.97 11.28
N ALA A 9 0.17 12.75 11.55
CA ALA A 9 0.67 11.82 10.54
C ALA A 9 -0.40 11.50 9.49
N SER A 10 -1.65 11.24 9.91
CA SER A 10 -2.74 10.98 8.98
C SER A 10 -3.11 12.20 8.13
N ARG A 11 -3.03 13.42 8.67
CA ARG A 11 -3.26 14.65 7.89
C ARG A 11 -2.13 14.92 6.90
N ILE A 12 -0.88 14.72 7.32
CA ILE A 12 0.30 14.87 6.45
C ILE A 12 0.27 13.81 5.35
N ALA A 13 -0.01 12.55 5.67
CA ALA A 13 -0.14 11.48 4.70
C ALA A 13 -1.29 11.71 3.72
N ALA A 14 -2.46 12.12 4.21
CA ALA A 14 -3.60 12.45 3.37
C ALA A 14 -3.30 13.63 2.43
N PHE A 15 -2.63 14.67 2.93
CA PHE A 15 -2.21 15.81 2.11
C PHE A 15 -1.15 15.39 1.08
N ALA A 16 -0.12 14.64 1.47
CA ALA A 16 0.94 14.17 0.58
C ALA A 16 0.41 13.26 -0.54
N GLY A 17 -0.71 12.56 -0.32
CA GLY A 17 -1.41 11.77 -1.34
C GLY A 17 -2.27 12.59 -2.32
N GLN A 18 -2.49 13.88 -2.10
CA GLN A 18 -3.31 14.72 -2.98
C GLN A 18 -2.50 15.29 -4.17
N PRO A 19 -3.11 15.41 -5.36
CA PRO A 19 -2.48 16.06 -6.52
C PRO A 19 -1.97 17.48 -6.23
N VAL A 20 -2.64 18.20 -5.32
CA VAL A 20 -2.25 19.56 -4.90
C VAL A 20 -0.89 19.58 -4.20
N ALA A 21 -0.57 18.56 -3.38
CA ALA A 21 0.74 18.48 -2.73
C ALA A 21 1.87 18.25 -3.73
N PHE A 22 1.62 17.48 -4.79
CA PHE A 22 2.57 17.31 -5.88
C PHE A 22 2.84 18.64 -6.61
N ILE A 23 1.80 19.42 -6.91
CA ILE A 23 1.94 20.73 -7.55
C ILE A 23 2.76 21.68 -6.66
N ILE A 24 2.49 21.69 -5.35
CA ILE A 24 3.24 22.51 -4.39
C ILE A 24 4.71 22.07 -4.32
N ALA A 25 4.98 20.77 -4.22
CA ALA A 25 6.34 20.23 -4.20
C ALA A 25 7.10 20.58 -5.50
N LEU A 26 6.44 20.48 -6.65
CA LEU A 26 7.01 20.84 -7.94
C LEU A 26 7.31 22.35 -8.02
N ALA A 27 6.39 23.19 -7.55
CA ALA A 27 6.60 24.64 -7.49
C ALA A 27 7.78 25.01 -6.59
N LEU A 28 7.92 24.35 -5.43
CA LEU A 28 9.07 24.52 -4.54
C LEU A 28 10.39 24.10 -5.21
N MET A 29 10.40 23.00 -5.95
CA MET A 29 11.58 22.55 -6.71
C MET A 29 11.97 23.53 -7.82
N ILE A 30 10.99 24.08 -8.54
CA ILE A 30 11.23 25.10 -9.58
C ILE A 30 11.78 26.39 -8.94
N LEU A 31 11.16 26.85 -7.86
CA LEU A 31 11.60 28.04 -7.13
C LEU A 31 13.03 27.86 -6.59
N TRP A 32 13.32 26.70 -6.01
CA TRP A 32 14.67 26.36 -5.56
C TRP A 32 15.66 26.43 -6.73
N GLY A 33 15.38 25.76 -7.85
CA GLY A 33 16.21 25.80 -9.06
C GLY A 33 16.44 27.23 -9.57
N ALA A 34 15.41 28.08 -9.53
CA ALA A 34 15.51 29.49 -9.93
C ALA A 34 16.41 30.34 -9.01
N THR A 35 16.60 29.94 -7.74
CA THR A 35 17.61 30.56 -6.85
C THR A 35 19.03 30.11 -7.14
N GLY A 36 19.23 29.00 -7.87
CA GLY A 36 20.54 28.43 -8.19
C GLY A 36 21.55 29.42 -8.81
N PRO A 37 21.17 30.24 -9.81
CA PRO A 37 22.07 31.24 -10.41
C PRO A 37 22.60 32.28 -9.41
N VAL A 38 21.79 32.68 -8.41
CA VAL A 38 22.21 33.64 -7.36
C VAL A 38 23.31 33.03 -6.48
N PHE A 39 23.24 31.72 -6.25
CA PHE A 39 24.22 30.97 -5.46
C PHE A 39 25.28 30.27 -6.32
N HIS A 40 25.39 30.62 -7.60
CA HIS A 40 26.31 30.01 -8.58
C HIS A 40 26.26 28.47 -8.61
N TYR A 41 25.11 27.87 -8.28
CA TYR A 41 24.96 26.43 -8.13
C TYR A 41 26.03 25.78 -7.22
N SER A 42 26.44 26.49 -6.17
CA SER A 42 27.50 26.05 -5.24
C SER A 42 27.24 24.69 -4.58
N ASP A 43 28.31 24.04 -4.13
CA ASP A 43 28.24 22.76 -3.42
C ASP A 43 27.35 22.83 -2.19
N THR A 44 27.38 23.94 -1.44
CA THR A 44 26.49 24.15 -0.28
C THR A 44 25.02 24.24 -0.70
N TRP A 45 24.72 24.91 -1.81
CA TRP A 45 23.35 24.99 -2.34
C TRP A 45 22.83 23.61 -2.76
N GLN A 46 23.65 22.79 -3.42
CA GLN A 46 23.28 21.41 -3.77
C GLN A 46 23.16 20.50 -2.55
N LEU A 47 24.08 20.64 -1.58
CA LEU A 47 24.10 19.86 -0.36
C LEU A 47 22.81 20.06 0.45
N VAL A 48 22.38 21.31 0.63
CA VAL A 48 21.17 21.62 1.40
C VAL A 48 19.94 20.92 0.82
N VAL A 49 19.73 20.96 -0.49
CA VAL A 49 18.54 20.32 -1.09
C VAL A 49 18.61 18.81 -1.03
N ASN A 50 19.80 18.23 -1.23
CA ASN A 50 20.02 16.80 -1.21
C ASN A 50 19.84 16.22 0.20
N THR A 51 20.47 16.84 1.20
CA THR A 51 20.32 16.45 2.60
C THR A 51 18.87 16.61 3.06
N SER A 52 18.22 17.72 2.72
CA SER A 52 16.81 17.94 3.10
C SER A 52 15.88 16.89 2.50
N THR A 53 16.02 16.62 1.20
CA THR A 53 15.18 15.63 0.51
C THR A 53 15.38 14.24 1.08
N THR A 54 16.62 13.89 1.46
CA THR A 54 16.93 12.60 2.09
C THR A 54 16.23 12.45 3.44
N ILE A 55 16.26 13.48 4.29
CA ILE A 55 15.56 13.48 5.59
C ILE A 55 14.05 13.37 5.38
N VAL A 56 13.48 14.17 4.47
CA VAL A 56 12.04 14.13 4.16
C VAL A 56 11.64 12.74 3.65
N THR A 57 12.42 12.15 2.75
CA THR A 57 12.17 10.80 2.21
C THR A 57 12.23 9.75 3.31
N PHE A 58 13.22 9.81 4.19
CA PHE A 58 13.34 8.89 5.33
C PHE A 58 12.12 8.98 6.25
N LEU A 59 11.68 10.20 6.59
CA LEU A 59 10.44 10.40 7.36
C LEU A 59 9.21 9.92 6.61
N MET A 60 9.14 10.13 5.30
CA MET A 60 8.03 9.70 4.45
C MET A 60 7.87 8.18 4.45
N VAL A 61 8.96 7.40 4.48
CA VAL A 61 8.89 5.94 4.61
C VAL A 61 8.13 5.54 5.88
N PHE A 62 8.43 6.15 7.04
CA PHE A 62 7.69 5.86 8.27
C PHE A 62 6.23 6.31 8.21
N LEU A 63 5.95 7.48 7.60
CA LEU A 63 4.58 7.98 7.45
C LEU A 63 3.74 7.06 6.54
N ILE A 64 4.32 6.63 5.42
CA ILE A 64 3.70 5.68 4.49
C ILE A 64 3.47 4.36 5.20
N GLN A 65 4.48 3.80 5.89
CA GLN A 65 4.33 2.54 6.63
C GLN A 65 3.24 2.62 7.71
N ASN A 66 3.17 3.72 8.46
CA ASN A 66 2.13 3.91 9.47
C ASN A 66 0.72 4.02 8.84
N SER A 67 0.58 4.74 7.72
CA SER A 67 -0.70 4.81 7.00
C SER A 67 -1.08 3.44 6.44
N GLN A 68 -0.16 2.77 5.75
CA GLN A 68 -0.36 1.45 5.16
C GLN A 68 -0.69 0.40 6.20
N ASN A 69 -0.01 0.40 7.36
CA ASN A 69 -0.30 -0.54 8.45
C ASN A 69 -1.72 -0.33 9.00
N ARG A 70 -2.12 0.93 9.21
CA ARG A 70 -3.49 1.25 9.68
C ARG A 70 -4.55 0.87 8.65
N ASP A 71 -4.32 1.21 7.38
CA ASP A 71 -5.26 0.93 6.31
C ASP A 71 -5.38 -0.57 6.04
N GLY A 72 -4.27 -1.32 6.18
CA GLY A 72 -4.23 -2.79 6.13
C GLY A 72 -5.06 -3.44 7.24
N ALA A 73 -4.87 -3.01 8.49
CA ALA A 73 -5.67 -3.51 9.62
C ALA A 73 -7.18 -3.20 9.46
N ALA A 74 -7.52 -2.01 8.95
CA ALA A 74 -8.90 -1.64 8.69
C ALA A 74 -9.51 -2.46 7.53
N MET A 75 -8.72 -2.84 6.53
CA MET A 75 -9.14 -3.73 5.45
C MET A 75 -9.39 -5.15 5.97
N GLN A 76 -8.48 -5.70 6.76
CA GLN A 76 -8.64 -7.01 7.42
C GLN A 76 -9.92 -7.06 8.26
N ALA A 77 -10.15 -6.09 9.13
CA ALA A 77 -11.36 -6.04 9.96
C ALA A 77 -12.67 -5.99 9.14
N LYS A 78 -12.68 -5.31 7.99
CA LYS A 78 -13.83 -5.30 7.08
C LYS A 78 -14.05 -6.66 6.41
N LEU A 79 -12.97 -7.33 6.00
CA LEU A 79 -13.03 -8.67 5.40
C LEU A 79 -13.49 -9.71 6.42
N ASP A 80 -13.00 -9.63 7.66
CA ASP A 80 -13.41 -10.50 8.76
C ASP A 80 -14.91 -10.37 9.02
N GLU A 81 -15.45 -9.15 9.00
CA GLU A 81 -16.89 -8.94 9.15
C GLU A 81 -17.69 -9.53 7.97
N ILE A 82 -17.18 -9.41 6.73
CA ILE A 82 -17.81 -10.03 5.56
C ILE A 82 -17.82 -11.56 5.70
N ILE A 83 -16.69 -12.18 6.06
CA ILE A 83 -16.57 -13.63 6.29
C ILE A 83 -17.53 -14.06 7.41
N ARG A 84 -17.58 -13.31 8.52
CA ARG A 84 -18.47 -13.60 9.63
C ARG A 84 -19.95 -13.51 9.25
N SER A 85 -20.31 -12.63 8.32
CA SER A 85 -21.69 -12.41 7.89
C SER A 85 -22.20 -13.41 6.84
N LEU A 86 -21.31 -14.09 6.12
CA LEU A 86 -21.66 -14.99 5.03
C LEU A 86 -21.80 -16.43 5.54
N ALA A 87 -22.99 -17.02 5.40
CA ALA A 87 -23.31 -18.35 5.94
C ALA A 87 -22.44 -19.49 5.40
N GLU A 88 -21.98 -19.39 4.15
CA GLU A 88 -21.12 -20.39 3.49
C GLU A 88 -19.62 -20.07 3.61
N ALA A 89 -19.25 -18.93 4.22
CA ALA A 89 -17.85 -18.58 4.37
C ALA A 89 -17.19 -19.35 5.51
N ARG A 90 -15.92 -19.71 5.30
CA ARG A 90 -15.12 -20.42 6.30
C ARG A 90 -14.58 -19.43 7.32
N SER A 91 -15.20 -19.37 8.51
CA SER A 91 -14.80 -18.49 9.61
C SER A 91 -13.36 -18.69 10.10
N GLN A 92 -12.75 -19.84 9.83
CA GLN A 92 -11.32 -20.11 10.10
C GLN A 92 -10.35 -19.20 9.33
N PHE A 93 -10.82 -18.45 8.32
CA PHE A 93 -10.02 -17.46 7.59
C PHE A 93 -9.94 -16.10 8.28
N ILE A 94 -10.71 -15.88 9.35
CA ILE A 94 -10.63 -14.67 10.16
C ILE A 94 -9.31 -14.66 10.92
N GLY A 95 -8.56 -13.57 10.81
CA GLY A 95 -7.31 -13.39 11.55
C GLY A 95 -6.10 -14.16 11.01
N ILE A 96 -6.15 -14.68 9.77
CA ILE A 96 -5.06 -15.48 9.19
C ILE A 96 -3.74 -14.72 9.08
N GLU A 97 -3.76 -13.39 9.07
CA GLU A 97 -2.58 -12.52 9.03
C GLU A 97 -1.65 -12.66 10.25
N HIS A 98 -2.13 -13.28 11.34
CA HIS A 98 -1.32 -13.55 12.53
C HIS A 98 -0.48 -14.83 12.41
N HIS A 99 -0.71 -15.64 11.36
CA HIS A 99 0.08 -16.82 11.08
C HIS A 99 1.43 -16.47 10.42
N THR A 100 2.36 -17.42 10.47
CA THR A 100 3.63 -17.27 9.76
C THR A 100 3.41 -17.32 8.25
N ASP A 101 4.31 -16.68 7.49
CA ASP A 101 4.28 -16.73 6.02
C ASP A 101 4.20 -18.17 5.48
N ARG A 102 4.88 -19.12 6.13
CA ARG A 102 4.84 -20.54 5.73
C ARG A 102 3.47 -21.16 5.90
N GLU A 103 2.78 -20.85 7.00
CA GLU A 103 1.43 -21.33 7.27
C GLU A 103 0.42 -20.69 6.33
N ILE A 104 0.52 -19.37 6.11
CA ILE A 104 -0.34 -18.65 5.16
C ILE A 104 -0.19 -19.23 3.74
N GLN A 105 1.04 -19.50 3.29
CA GLN A 105 1.30 -20.15 2.00
C GLN A 105 0.74 -21.57 1.93
N GLY A 106 0.77 -22.31 3.06
CA GLY A 106 0.14 -23.62 3.17
C GLY A 106 -1.37 -23.55 2.99
N ILE A 107 -2.04 -22.66 3.73
CA ILE A 107 -3.48 -22.43 3.65
C ILE A 107 -3.88 -22.01 2.22
N ARG A 108 -3.12 -21.10 1.62
CA ARG A 108 -3.34 -20.64 0.25
C ARG A 108 -3.21 -21.78 -0.77
N ARG A 109 -2.23 -22.66 -0.61
CA ARG A 109 -2.07 -23.82 -1.49
C ARG A 109 -3.26 -24.78 -1.37
N SER A 110 -3.68 -25.11 -0.15
CA SER A 110 -4.86 -25.98 0.06
C SER A 110 -6.12 -25.39 -0.56
N LEU A 111 -6.31 -24.07 -0.49
CA LEU A 111 -7.39 -23.37 -1.18
C LEU A 111 -7.33 -23.51 -2.71
N GLU A 112 -6.14 -23.30 -3.28
CA GLU A 112 -5.91 -23.41 -4.73
C GLU A 112 -6.16 -24.85 -5.21
N GLU A 113 -5.77 -25.85 -4.42
CA GLU A 113 -6.03 -27.27 -4.68
C GLU A 113 -7.53 -27.58 -4.63
N GLU A 114 -8.24 -27.20 -3.58
CA GLU A 114 -9.70 -27.42 -3.44
C GLU A 114 -10.49 -26.76 -4.58
N CYS A 115 -10.20 -25.49 -4.91
CA CYS A 115 -10.86 -24.80 -6.02
C CYS A 115 -10.49 -25.38 -7.39
N GLY A 116 -9.29 -25.95 -7.52
CA GLY A 116 -8.87 -26.68 -8.72
C GLY A 116 -9.55 -28.04 -8.87
N GLU A 117 -9.86 -28.71 -7.76
CA GLU A 117 -10.58 -29.99 -7.73
C GLU A 117 -12.09 -29.81 -7.96
N ASP A 118 -12.72 -28.76 -7.42
CA ASP A 118 -14.12 -28.37 -7.72
C ASP A 118 -14.34 -28.04 -9.22
N GLY A 119 -13.26 -27.72 -9.95
CA GLY A 119 -13.27 -27.55 -11.41
C GLY A 119 -13.37 -28.87 -12.20
N LYS A 120 -13.15 -30.03 -11.58
CA LYS A 120 -13.28 -31.35 -12.22
C LYS A 120 -14.72 -31.87 -12.22
N ASP A 121 -15.60 -31.31 -11.39
CA ASP A 121 -17.05 -31.63 -11.35
C ASP A 121 -17.90 -30.77 -12.31
N GLY A 122 -17.28 -30.18 -13.34
CA GLY A 122 -18.00 -29.63 -14.50
C GLY A 122 -18.28 -28.12 -14.46
N LYS A 123 -17.50 -27.34 -13.72
CA LYS A 123 -17.42 -25.88 -13.92
C LYS A 123 -16.00 -25.51 -14.38
N PRO A 124 -15.83 -24.75 -15.48
CA PRO A 124 -14.51 -24.48 -16.03
C PRO A 124 -13.62 -23.73 -15.03
N ALA A 125 -12.38 -24.19 -14.90
CA ALA A 125 -11.40 -23.67 -13.96
C ALA A 125 -11.13 -22.17 -14.16
N PRO A 126 -10.74 -21.43 -13.09
CA PRO A 126 -10.40 -20.01 -13.18
C PRO A 126 -9.27 -19.71 -14.17
N GLU A 127 -8.26 -20.59 -14.30
CA GLU A 127 -7.17 -20.40 -15.26
C GLU A 127 -7.66 -20.33 -16.71
N GLU A 128 -8.64 -21.15 -17.09
CA GLU A 128 -9.21 -21.15 -18.45
C GLU A 128 -10.04 -19.87 -18.71
N SER A 129 -10.49 -19.21 -17.66
CA SER A 129 -11.24 -17.94 -17.75
C SER A 129 -10.30 -16.74 -17.84
N VAL A 130 -9.19 -16.75 -17.11
CA VAL A 130 -8.15 -15.70 -17.15
C VAL A 130 -7.43 -15.73 -18.50
N ASP A 131 -7.04 -16.90 -19.00
CA ASP A 131 -6.42 -17.04 -20.33
C ASP A 131 -7.37 -16.60 -21.46
N ARG A 132 -8.68 -16.81 -21.29
CA ARG A 132 -9.70 -16.32 -22.23
C ARG A 132 -9.87 -14.80 -22.19
N LEU A 133 -9.67 -14.17 -21.05
CA LEU A 133 -9.71 -12.70 -20.91
C LEU A 133 -8.45 -12.04 -21.47
N ILE A 134 -7.28 -12.65 -21.24
CA ILE A 134 -6.00 -12.19 -21.81
C ILE A 134 -6.00 -12.34 -23.33
N LYS A 135 -6.53 -13.44 -23.89
CA LYS A 135 -6.66 -13.62 -25.35
C LYS A 135 -7.69 -12.71 -26.02
N ARG A 136 -8.54 -12.03 -25.26
CA ARG A 136 -9.57 -11.10 -25.78
C ARG A 136 -9.12 -9.63 -25.82
N THR A 137 -7.94 -9.31 -25.28
CA THR A 137 -7.32 -7.97 -25.35
C THR A 137 -6.21 -7.98 -26.38
#